data_AF-A0A5C5U3C1-F1
#
_entry.id   AF-A0A5C5U3C1-F1
#
_cell.length_a   1.000
_cell.length_b   1.000
_cell.length_c   1.000
_cell.angle_alpha   90.00
_cell.angle_beta   90.00
_cell.angle_gamma   90.00
#
_symmetry.space_group_name_H-M   'P 1'
#
loop_
_entity.id
_entity.type
_entity.pdbx_description
1 polymer ?
#
loop_
_entity_poly.entity_id
_entity_poly.type
_entity_poly.pdbx_seq_one_letter_code
_entity_poly.pdbx_strand_id
1 'polypeptide(L)'
;MAAAGIHPAAVVDPAARIGEGVSVGAFTFIGPGVEIGDGTAIGPHCSVHGPTRIGRDNRILGHAAIGGEPQDKKYRGERVELVIGDRNLIREFVTLNRGTGDGGGVTRIGHDNWFLAYTHVAHDCVVGDHCVFSNNASLAGHVTVGDHVILSGFAGVHQFCRIGAHAFIGMGAFVNGDVPPFLMVAQDKYARPRGINAEGLKRRGFDAGRIAAIRRAYRALYMGDAKLDEARAELEEIAGAGSDDVRAMLDFIGSGERPLLR
;
A
#
# COMPACT_ATOMS: atom_id res chain seq x y z
N MET A 1 -12.78 -22.36 28.88
CA MET A 1 -12.75 -20.91 29.12
C MET A 1 -12.15 -20.27 27.89
N ALA A 2 -12.79 -19.27 27.28
CA ALA A 2 -12.15 -18.52 26.20
C ALA A 2 -10.85 -17.90 26.74
N ALA A 3 -9.77 -17.89 25.95
CA ALA A 3 -8.54 -17.23 26.35
C ALA A 3 -8.84 -15.76 26.66
N ALA A 4 -8.20 -15.19 27.69
CA ALA A 4 -8.40 -13.79 28.06
C ALA A 4 -8.21 -12.89 26.80
N GLY A 5 -9.21 -12.07 26.48
CA GLY A 5 -9.22 -11.22 25.29
C GLY A 5 -9.99 -11.76 24.08
N ILE A 6 -10.33 -13.05 24.03
CA ILE A 6 -11.13 -13.64 22.93
C ILE A 6 -12.60 -13.72 23.36
N HIS A 7 -13.48 -13.05 22.63
CA HIS A 7 -14.90 -13.06 22.90
C HIS A 7 -15.49 -14.47 22.73
N PRO A 8 -16.41 -14.96 23.60
CA PRO A 8 -16.95 -16.31 23.51
C PRO A 8 -17.67 -16.66 22.20
N ALA A 9 -18.21 -15.65 21.51
CA ALA A 9 -18.86 -15.78 20.20
C ALA A 9 -17.88 -15.68 19.01
N ALA A 10 -16.58 -15.52 19.24
CA ALA A 10 -15.57 -15.62 18.19
C ALA A 10 -15.29 -17.10 17.88
N VAL A 11 -15.00 -17.39 16.63
CA VAL A 11 -14.59 -18.72 16.18
C VAL A 11 -13.12 -18.66 15.80
N VAL A 12 -12.27 -19.31 16.59
CA VAL A 12 -10.83 -19.36 16.35
C VAL A 12 -10.44 -20.81 16.11
N ASP A 13 -9.88 -21.08 14.94
CA ASP A 13 -9.40 -22.39 14.57
C ASP A 13 -8.25 -22.83 15.51
N PRO A 14 -8.23 -24.08 16.00
CA PRO A 14 -7.18 -24.57 16.90
C PRO A 14 -5.75 -24.51 16.32
N ALA A 15 -5.59 -24.48 15.00
CA ALA A 15 -4.30 -24.35 14.33
C ALA A 15 -3.83 -22.89 14.19
N ALA A 16 -4.66 -21.91 14.53
CA ALA A 16 -4.26 -20.50 14.56
C ALA A 16 -3.27 -20.24 15.71
N ARG A 17 -2.30 -19.36 15.47
CA ARG A 17 -1.32 -18.94 16.48
C ARG A 17 -1.65 -17.54 16.94
N ILE A 18 -1.92 -17.39 18.22
CA ILE A 18 -2.36 -16.13 18.83
C ILE A 18 -1.29 -15.66 19.82
N GLY A 19 -0.76 -14.47 19.59
CA GLY A 19 0.23 -13.81 20.44
C GLY A 19 -0.33 -13.32 21.78
N GLU A 20 0.56 -12.79 22.63
CA GLU A 20 0.19 -12.28 23.94
C GLU A 20 -0.63 -10.99 23.85
N GLY A 21 -1.64 -10.84 24.70
CA GLY A 21 -2.45 -9.62 24.76
C GLY A 21 -3.34 -9.38 23.53
N VAL A 22 -3.47 -10.36 22.63
CA VAL A 22 -4.39 -10.29 21.49
C VAL A 22 -5.85 -10.27 21.95
N SER A 23 -6.66 -9.41 21.35
CA SER A 23 -8.11 -9.40 21.58
C SER A 23 -8.89 -9.66 20.30
N VAL A 24 -9.95 -10.47 20.40
CA VAL A 24 -10.82 -10.83 19.26
C VAL A 24 -12.28 -10.58 19.63
N GLY A 25 -12.94 -9.73 18.85
CA GLY A 25 -14.33 -9.32 19.04
C GLY A 25 -15.35 -10.41 18.69
N ALA A 26 -16.59 -10.18 19.09
CA ALA A 26 -17.70 -11.10 18.86
C ALA A 26 -17.91 -11.41 17.36
N PHE A 27 -18.26 -12.66 17.05
CA PHE A 27 -18.59 -13.10 15.69
C PHE A 27 -17.45 -12.94 14.67
N THR A 28 -16.21 -12.79 15.14
CA THR A 28 -15.03 -12.83 14.29
C THR A 28 -14.58 -14.26 14.07
N PHE A 29 -14.24 -14.58 12.82
CA PHE A 29 -13.67 -15.86 12.43
C PHE A 29 -12.16 -15.72 12.19
N ILE A 30 -11.37 -16.57 12.84
CA ILE A 30 -9.93 -16.73 12.62
C ILE A 30 -9.68 -18.15 12.15
N GLY A 31 -9.30 -18.33 10.88
CA GLY A 31 -9.12 -19.63 10.24
C GLY A 31 -7.78 -20.31 10.52
N PRO A 32 -7.60 -21.54 10.03
CA PRO A 32 -6.35 -22.29 10.18
C PRO A 32 -5.20 -21.61 9.44
N GLY A 33 -3.98 -21.75 9.97
CA GLY A 33 -2.77 -21.16 9.37
C GLY A 33 -2.69 -19.63 9.49
N VAL A 34 -3.52 -19.02 10.33
CA VAL A 34 -3.41 -17.61 10.71
C VAL A 34 -2.45 -17.48 11.90
N GLU A 35 -1.53 -16.51 11.81
CA GLU A 35 -0.65 -16.11 12.91
C GLU A 35 -0.89 -14.63 13.23
N ILE A 36 -1.17 -14.31 14.50
CA ILE A 36 -1.43 -12.95 14.97
C ILE A 36 -0.41 -12.59 16.05
N GLY A 37 0.36 -11.53 15.83
CA GLY A 37 1.35 -11.02 16.77
C GLY A 37 0.75 -10.30 17.97
N ASP A 38 1.57 -10.14 19.00
CA ASP A 38 1.19 -9.58 20.30
C ASP A 38 0.49 -8.22 20.21
N GLY A 39 -0.44 -7.97 21.13
CA GLY A 39 -1.13 -6.68 21.28
C GLY A 39 -2.10 -6.33 20.15
N THR A 40 -2.20 -7.15 19.09
CA THR A 40 -3.14 -6.92 18.00
C THR A 40 -4.59 -7.07 18.48
N ALA A 41 -5.42 -6.09 18.13
CA ALA A 41 -6.83 -6.07 18.45
C ALA A 41 -7.67 -6.21 17.17
N ILE A 42 -8.55 -7.22 17.16
CA ILE A 42 -9.47 -7.51 16.05
C ILE A 42 -10.90 -7.28 16.54
N GLY A 43 -11.61 -6.37 15.87
CA GLY A 43 -12.99 -6.00 16.17
C GLY A 43 -13.97 -7.14 15.88
N PRO A 44 -15.27 -6.91 16.10
CA PRO A 44 -16.30 -7.91 15.85
C PRO A 44 -16.55 -8.11 14.36
N HIS A 45 -17.17 -9.23 13.99
CA HIS A 45 -17.60 -9.52 12.61
C HIS A 45 -16.49 -9.48 11.55
N CYS A 46 -15.22 -9.70 11.92
CA CYS A 46 -14.13 -9.82 10.96
C CYS A 46 -14.02 -11.26 10.46
N SER A 47 -13.46 -11.43 9.26
CA SER A 47 -13.02 -12.74 8.78
C SER A 47 -11.53 -12.71 8.45
N VAL A 48 -10.76 -13.59 9.09
CA VAL A 48 -9.31 -13.71 8.88
C VAL A 48 -9.03 -15.13 8.41
N HIS A 49 -8.61 -15.26 7.16
CA HIS A 49 -8.35 -16.56 6.52
C HIS A 49 -6.85 -16.76 6.35
N GLY A 50 -6.38 -17.99 6.57
CA GLY A 50 -4.98 -18.35 6.37
C GLY A 50 -4.69 -18.93 4.97
N PRO A 51 -3.40 -19.09 4.61
CA PRO A 51 -2.22 -18.66 5.38
C PRO A 51 -2.05 -17.13 5.43
N THR A 52 -2.03 -16.58 6.64
CA THR A 52 -1.90 -15.13 6.88
C THR A 52 -1.09 -14.87 8.14
N ARG A 53 -0.07 -14.01 8.04
CA ARG A 53 0.70 -13.51 9.18
C ARG A 53 0.37 -12.04 9.42
N ILE A 54 -0.06 -11.71 10.62
CA ILE A 54 -0.33 -10.35 11.09
C ILE A 54 0.66 -10.05 12.21
N GLY A 55 1.37 -8.93 12.11
CA GLY A 55 2.33 -8.49 13.12
C GLY A 55 1.66 -8.00 14.42
N ARG A 56 2.41 -7.18 15.15
CA ARG A 56 2.07 -6.69 16.50
C ARG A 56 1.28 -5.40 16.47
N ASP A 57 0.49 -5.17 17.51
CA ASP A 57 -0.17 -3.90 17.80
C ASP A 57 -1.05 -3.36 16.65
N ASN A 58 -1.52 -4.25 15.77
CA ASN A 58 -2.46 -3.88 14.72
C ASN A 58 -3.84 -3.64 15.31
N ARG A 59 -4.59 -2.72 14.71
CA ARG A 59 -5.98 -2.44 15.08
C ARG A 59 -6.88 -2.69 13.88
N ILE A 60 -7.56 -3.83 13.89
CA ILE A 60 -8.49 -4.25 12.84
C ILE A 60 -9.91 -3.99 13.36
N LEU A 61 -10.65 -3.12 12.67
CA LEU A 61 -12.00 -2.74 13.04
C LEU A 61 -13.01 -3.68 12.39
N GLY A 62 -14.26 -3.61 12.86
CA GLY A 62 -15.27 -4.60 12.53
C GLY A 62 -15.58 -4.68 11.03
N HIS A 63 -16.00 -5.86 10.59
CA HIS A 63 -16.34 -6.17 9.18
C HIS A 63 -15.18 -6.15 8.19
N ALA A 64 -13.92 -6.16 8.64
CA ALA A 64 -12.78 -6.34 7.76
C ALA A 64 -12.65 -7.81 7.30
N ALA A 65 -12.26 -8.02 6.04
CA ALA A 65 -11.99 -9.34 5.47
C ALA A 65 -10.51 -9.44 5.09
N ILE A 66 -9.77 -10.30 5.77
CA ILE A 66 -8.31 -10.36 5.76
C ILE A 66 -7.86 -11.75 5.34
N GLY A 67 -6.90 -11.82 4.42
CA GLY A 67 -6.38 -13.10 3.92
C GLY A 67 -7.35 -13.81 2.98
N GLY A 68 -8.33 -13.10 2.41
CA GLY A 68 -9.26 -13.66 1.43
C GLY A 68 -8.54 -14.25 0.21
N GLU A 69 -9.22 -15.14 -0.50
CA GLU A 69 -8.73 -15.65 -1.79
C GLU A 69 -8.52 -14.51 -2.79
N PRO A 70 -7.49 -14.57 -3.65
CA PRO A 70 -7.32 -13.59 -4.72
C PRO A 70 -8.54 -13.61 -5.65
N GLN A 71 -8.95 -12.43 -6.14
CA GLN A 71 -10.04 -12.32 -7.12
C GLN A 71 -9.56 -12.55 -8.57
N ASP A 72 -8.37 -13.12 -8.75
CA ASP A 72 -7.85 -13.50 -10.04
C ASP A 72 -8.56 -14.77 -10.52
N LYS A 73 -9.16 -14.71 -11.73
CA LYS A 73 -9.85 -15.84 -12.37
C LYS A 73 -8.93 -17.03 -12.65
N LYS A 74 -7.61 -16.87 -12.58
CA LYS A 74 -6.62 -17.95 -12.75
C LYS A 74 -6.34 -18.71 -11.45
N TYR A 75 -6.68 -18.17 -10.27
CA TYR A 75 -6.45 -18.86 -9.00
C TYR A 75 -7.25 -20.18 -8.93
N ARG A 76 -6.59 -21.27 -8.53
CA ARG A 76 -7.17 -22.62 -8.47
C ARG A 76 -7.01 -23.27 -7.09
N GLY A 77 -6.76 -22.49 -6.05
CA GLY A 77 -6.58 -23.00 -4.69
C GLY A 77 -5.13 -23.35 -4.36
N GLU A 78 -4.16 -22.85 -5.13
CA GLU A 78 -2.75 -22.95 -4.78
C GLU A 78 -2.44 -22.32 -3.41
N ARG A 79 -1.36 -22.78 -2.76
CA ARG A 79 -0.94 -22.22 -1.48
C ARG A 79 -0.35 -20.83 -1.67
N VAL A 80 -1.06 -19.82 -1.19
CA VAL A 80 -0.70 -18.39 -1.24
C VAL A 80 -0.83 -17.76 0.13
N GLU A 81 -0.17 -16.63 0.36
CA GLU A 81 -0.03 -16.01 1.67
C GLU A 81 -0.38 -14.52 1.67
N LEU A 82 -0.69 -14.00 2.85
CA LEU A 82 -0.75 -12.57 3.16
C LEU A 82 0.17 -12.30 4.35
N VAL A 83 1.00 -11.27 4.25
CA VAL A 83 1.88 -10.83 5.34
C VAL A 83 1.61 -9.36 5.62
N ILE A 84 1.21 -9.06 6.86
CA ILE A 84 0.95 -7.71 7.37
C ILE A 84 1.95 -7.45 8.51
N GLY A 85 2.61 -6.30 8.47
CA GLY A 85 3.52 -5.83 9.52
C GLY A 85 2.78 -5.39 10.79
N ASP A 86 3.29 -4.33 11.40
CA ASP A 86 2.91 -3.91 12.76
C ASP A 86 2.20 -2.56 12.76
N ARG A 87 1.40 -2.30 13.79
CA ARG A 87 0.81 -0.97 14.08
C ARG A 87 -0.06 -0.40 12.95
N ASN A 88 -0.58 -1.25 12.07
CA ASN A 88 -1.52 -0.82 11.04
C ASN A 88 -2.90 -0.59 11.65
N LEU A 89 -3.57 0.46 11.18
CA LEU A 89 -4.99 0.70 11.43
C LEU A 89 -5.78 0.23 10.21
N ILE A 90 -6.57 -0.83 10.38
CA ILE A 90 -7.38 -1.44 9.34
C ILE A 90 -8.84 -1.18 9.67
N ARG A 91 -9.47 -0.26 8.96
CA ARG A 91 -10.85 0.20 9.23
C ARG A 91 -11.90 -0.77 8.68
N GLU A 92 -13.15 -0.38 8.89
CA GLU A 92 -14.34 -1.16 8.59
C GLU A 92 -14.42 -1.50 7.09
N PHE A 93 -14.83 -2.74 6.76
CA PHE A 93 -15.00 -3.21 5.38
C PHE A 93 -13.74 -3.17 4.50
N VAL A 94 -12.54 -3.08 5.10
CA VAL A 94 -11.30 -3.25 4.35
C VAL A 94 -11.18 -4.71 3.88
N THR A 95 -10.68 -4.90 2.65
CA THR A 95 -10.42 -6.21 2.06
C THR A 95 -8.95 -6.34 1.66
N LEU A 96 -8.26 -7.33 2.22
CA LEU A 96 -6.84 -7.63 1.94
C LEU A 96 -6.72 -9.08 1.47
N ASN A 97 -6.33 -9.29 0.22
CA ASN A 97 -6.29 -10.63 -0.38
C ASN A 97 -4.87 -11.21 -0.37
N ARG A 98 -4.78 -12.53 -0.33
CA ARG A 98 -3.51 -13.27 -0.54
C ARG A 98 -3.04 -13.14 -1.98
N GLY A 99 -1.80 -13.54 -2.25
CA GLY A 99 -1.23 -13.55 -3.61
C GLY A 99 -1.83 -14.62 -4.55
N THR A 100 -1.21 -14.79 -5.71
CA THR A 100 -1.51 -15.89 -6.67
C THR A 100 -0.26 -16.74 -6.91
N GLY A 101 -0.43 -18.00 -7.33
CA GLY A 101 0.69 -18.91 -7.56
C GLY A 101 1.68 -18.43 -8.63
N ASP A 102 1.19 -17.71 -9.64
CA ASP A 102 1.99 -17.11 -10.71
C ASP A 102 2.45 -15.66 -10.41
N GLY A 103 1.93 -15.05 -9.34
CA GLY A 103 2.15 -13.65 -8.96
C GLY A 103 3.25 -13.40 -7.94
N GLY A 104 3.87 -14.46 -7.44
CA GLY A 104 4.83 -14.43 -6.33
C GLY A 104 4.30 -15.09 -5.05
N GLY A 105 3.01 -15.45 -5.03
CA GLY A 105 2.40 -16.25 -3.97
C GLY A 105 2.09 -15.49 -2.69
N VAL A 106 2.29 -14.17 -2.67
CA VAL A 106 2.19 -13.39 -1.43
C VAL A 106 1.88 -11.92 -1.67
N THR A 107 0.87 -11.43 -0.94
CA THR A 107 0.63 -9.99 -0.75
C THR A 107 1.37 -9.54 0.50
N ARG A 108 2.11 -8.42 0.45
CA ARG A 108 2.88 -7.87 1.57
C ARG A 108 2.43 -6.46 1.91
N ILE A 109 2.22 -6.20 3.19
CA ILE A 109 1.87 -4.89 3.74
C ILE A 109 2.81 -4.61 4.91
N GLY A 110 3.43 -3.44 4.89
CA GLY A 110 4.37 -2.99 5.92
C GLY A 110 3.71 -2.54 7.22
N HIS A 111 4.24 -1.46 7.78
CA HIS A 111 3.97 -0.98 9.13
C HIS A 111 3.30 0.40 9.14
N ASP A 112 2.61 0.69 10.25
CA ASP A 112 2.12 2.04 10.55
C ASP A 112 1.20 2.64 9.46
N ASN A 113 0.55 1.78 8.67
CA ASN A 113 -0.36 2.19 7.60
C ASN A 113 -1.77 2.42 8.11
N TRP A 114 -2.50 3.31 7.43
CA TRP A 114 -3.91 3.59 7.67
C TRP A 114 -4.73 3.16 6.46
N PHE A 115 -5.48 2.06 6.60
CA PHE A 115 -6.46 1.62 5.61
C PHE A 115 -7.84 2.05 6.08
N LEU A 116 -8.39 3.12 5.50
CA LEU A 116 -9.72 3.61 5.83
C LEU A 116 -10.81 2.77 5.17
N ALA A 117 -12.07 3.06 5.52
CA ALA A 117 -13.19 2.18 5.23
C ALA A 117 -13.31 1.85 3.74
N TYR A 118 -13.63 0.59 3.43
CA TYR A 118 -13.77 0.09 2.05
C TYR A 118 -12.49 0.14 1.19
N THR A 119 -11.31 0.25 1.81
CA THR A 119 -10.06 0.10 1.04
C THR A 119 -9.90 -1.35 0.56
N HIS A 120 -9.37 -1.51 -0.65
CA HIS A 120 -9.05 -2.82 -1.22
C HIS A 120 -7.55 -2.93 -1.56
N VAL A 121 -6.92 -4.03 -1.10
CA VAL A 121 -5.60 -4.46 -1.54
C VAL A 121 -5.75 -5.84 -2.21
N ALA A 122 -5.59 -5.85 -3.53
CA ALA A 122 -5.65 -7.07 -4.32
C ALA A 122 -4.42 -7.97 -4.10
N HIS A 123 -4.43 -9.09 -4.81
CA HIS A 123 -3.39 -10.09 -4.77
C HIS A 123 -2.03 -9.56 -5.23
N ASP A 124 -0.97 -10.08 -4.61
CA ASP A 124 0.44 -9.83 -4.94
C ASP A 124 0.86 -8.36 -4.86
N CYS A 125 0.07 -7.53 -4.18
CA CYS A 125 0.47 -6.17 -3.90
C CYS A 125 1.61 -6.13 -2.88
N VAL A 126 2.45 -5.12 -3.00
CA VAL A 126 3.50 -4.78 -2.04
C VAL A 126 3.25 -3.35 -1.57
N VAL A 127 2.86 -3.18 -0.32
CA VAL A 127 2.63 -1.88 0.31
C VAL A 127 3.70 -1.66 1.37
N GLY A 128 4.40 -0.52 1.29
CA GLY A 128 5.41 -0.11 2.25
C GLY A 128 4.82 0.40 3.57
N ASP A 129 5.49 1.38 4.16
CA ASP A 129 5.22 1.87 5.51
C ASP A 129 4.57 3.26 5.50
N HIS A 130 3.87 3.59 6.58
CA HIS A 130 3.31 4.92 6.83
C HIS A 130 2.39 5.46 5.71
N CYS A 131 1.77 4.57 4.94
CA CYS A 131 0.84 4.91 3.88
C CYS A 131 -0.55 5.22 4.43
N VAL A 132 -1.31 6.03 3.69
CA VAL A 132 -2.71 6.32 4.00
C VAL A 132 -3.58 6.03 2.79
N PHE A 133 -4.49 5.07 2.95
CA PHE A 133 -5.52 4.74 1.99
C PHE A 133 -6.84 5.29 2.51
N SER A 134 -7.32 6.36 1.89
CA SER A 134 -8.60 6.95 2.25
C SER A 134 -9.76 6.08 1.78
N ASN A 135 -10.98 6.41 2.21
CA ASN A 135 -12.13 5.56 1.95
C ASN A 135 -12.29 5.20 0.47
N ASN A 136 -12.54 3.93 0.19
CA ASN A 136 -12.68 3.37 -1.17
C ASN A 136 -11.44 3.54 -2.07
N ALA A 137 -10.25 3.74 -1.52
CA ALA A 137 -9.03 3.60 -2.31
C ALA A 137 -8.81 2.13 -2.67
N SER A 138 -8.44 1.82 -3.91
CA SER A 138 -8.37 0.44 -4.40
C SER A 138 -7.10 0.18 -5.21
N LEU A 139 -6.39 -0.88 -4.85
CA LEU A 139 -5.28 -1.42 -5.61
C LEU A 139 -5.74 -2.66 -6.37
N ALA A 140 -5.47 -2.72 -7.68
CA ALA A 140 -5.57 -3.96 -8.46
C ALA A 140 -4.32 -4.84 -8.25
N GLY A 141 -4.31 -6.04 -8.86
CA GLY A 141 -3.26 -7.04 -8.63
C GLY A 141 -1.84 -6.54 -8.96
N HIS A 142 -0.86 -7.04 -8.21
CA HIS A 142 0.57 -6.76 -8.41
C HIS A 142 1.01 -5.29 -8.27
N VAL A 143 0.20 -4.44 -7.62
CA VAL A 143 0.57 -3.03 -7.42
C VAL A 143 1.65 -2.90 -6.33
N THR A 144 2.67 -2.09 -6.59
CA THR A 144 3.68 -1.72 -5.58
C THR A 144 3.44 -0.29 -5.10
N VAL A 145 3.42 -0.07 -3.80
CA VAL A 145 3.24 1.24 -3.15
C VAL A 145 4.42 1.47 -2.20
N GLY A 146 5.21 2.51 -2.47
CA GLY A 146 6.31 2.92 -1.60
C GLY A 146 5.85 3.66 -0.34
N ASP A 147 6.79 3.95 0.56
CA ASP A 147 6.48 4.51 1.87
C ASP A 147 5.83 5.90 1.79
N HIS A 148 5.03 6.23 2.81
CA HIS A 148 4.39 7.53 2.97
C HIS A 148 3.48 7.97 1.82
N VAL A 149 3.05 7.03 0.96
CA VAL A 149 2.12 7.30 -0.11
C VAL A 149 0.73 7.55 0.47
N ILE A 150 0.01 8.51 -0.12
CA ILE A 150 -1.39 8.77 0.21
C ILE A 150 -2.25 8.50 -1.02
N LEU A 151 -3.23 7.62 -0.89
CA LEU A 151 -4.32 7.45 -1.83
C LEU A 151 -5.55 8.14 -1.23
N SER A 152 -6.01 9.21 -1.87
CA SER A 152 -7.22 9.92 -1.46
C SER A 152 -8.47 9.10 -1.81
N GLY A 153 -9.63 9.54 -1.31
CA GLY A 153 -10.86 8.77 -1.44
C GLY A 153 -11.19 8.42 -2.89
N PHE A 154 -11.66 7.20 -3.12
CA PHE A 154 -12.02 6.69 -4.45
C PHE A 154 -10.88 6.70 -5.49
N ALA A 155 -9.61 6.85 -5.08
CA ALA A 155 -8.48 6.67 -5.98
C ALA A 155 -8.32 5.19 -6.34
N GLY A 156 -7.98 4.91 -7.60
CA GLY A 156 -7.76 3.55 -8.09
C GLY A 156 -6.39 3.40 -8.74
N VAL A 157 -5.74 2.26 -8.53
CA VAL A 157 -4.45 1.94 -9.16
C VAL A 157 -4.60 0.66 -9.98
N HIS A 158 -4.33 0.75 -11.27
CA HIS A 158 -4.40 -0.37 -12.19
C HIS A 158 -3.30 -1.39 -11.94
N GLN A 159 -3.55 -2.65 -12.32
CA GLN A 159 -2.64 -3.77 -12.05
C GLN A 159 -1.21 -3.50 -12.56
N PHE A 160 -0.23 -4.02 -11.83
CA PHE A 160 1.21 -3.89 -12.07
C PHE A 160 1.79 -2.46 -11.97
N CYS A 161 0.99 -1.43 -11.67
CA CYS A 161 1.53 -0.08 -11.51
C CYS A 161 2.35 0.03 -10.22
N ARG A 162 3.35 0.89 -10.25
CA ARG A 162 4.16 1.26 -9.09
C ARG A 162 3.88 2.71 -8.70
N ILE A 163 3.70 2.95 -7.40
CA ILE A 163 3.55 4.28 -6.82
C ILE A 163 4.76 4.55 -5.93
N GLY A 164 5.61 5.48 -6.35
CA GLY A 164 6.84 5.83 -5.65
C GLY A 164 6.59 6.51 -4.31
N ALA A 165 7.57 6.39 -3.40
CA ALA A 165 7.47 6.91 -2.04
C ALA A 165 7.07 8.40 -1.99
N HIS A 166 6.32 8.77 -0.96
CA HIS A 166 5.79 10.11 -0.71
C HIS A 166 4.86 10.68 -1.80
N ALA A 167 4.48 9.90 -2.82
CA ALA A 167 3.50 10.35 -3.79
C ALA A 167 2.13 10.58 -3.15
N PHE A 168 1.37 11.51 -3.72
CA PHE A 168 0.01 11.83 -3.31
C PHE A 168 -0.93 11.63 -4.50
N ILE A 169 -1.80 10.64 -4.39
CA ILE A 169 -2.83 10.35 -5.39
C ILE A 169 -4.13 11.02 -4.97
N GLY A 170 -4.57 11.98 -5.76
CA GLY A 170 -5.76 12.79 -5.51
C GLY A 170 -7.06 12.00 -5.60
N MET A 171 -8.12 12.60 -5.04
CA MET A 171 -9.44 11.97 -4.94
C MET A 171 -9.98 11.61 -6.32
N GLY A 172 -10.46 10.37 -6.48
CA GLY A 172 -11.01 9.89 -7.75
C GLY A 172 -10.01 9.77 -8.91
N ALA A 173 -8.70 9.89 -8.65
CA ALA A 173 -7.69 9.70 -9.69
C ALA A 173 -7.51 8.21 -9.99
N PHE A 174 -7.54 7.84 -11.27
CA PHE A 174 -7.36 6.47 -11.75
C PHE A 174 -6.00 6.31 -12.42
N VAL A 175 -5.04 5.74 -11.69
CA VAL A 175 -3.65 5.56 -12.11
C VAL A 175 -3.54 4.34 -13.02
N ASN A 176 -2.99 4.53 -14.23
CA ASN A 176 -2.77 3.48 -15.23
C ASN A 176 -1.31 3.37 -15.71
N GLY A 177 -0.41 4.15 -15.12
CA GLY A 177 1.03 4.12 -15.35
C GLY A 177 1.80 4.39 -14.04
N ASP A 178 3.10 4.14 -14.05
CA ASP A 178 3.94 4.28 -12.87
C ASP A 178 4.03 5.74 -12.42
N VAL A 179 3.89 5.99 -11.13
CA VAL A 179 3.96 7.33 -10.53
C VAL A 179 5.31 7.46 -9.80
N PRO A 180 6.26 8.26 -10.32
CA PRO A 180 7.51 8.52 -9.62
C PRO A 180 7.33 9.04 -8.19
N PRO A 181 8.34 8.83 -7.32
CA PRO A 181 8.34 9.35 -5.97
C PRO A 181 8.04 10.85 -5.90
N PHE A 182 7.49 11.28 -4.76
CA PHE A 182 7.23 12.68 -4.41
C PHE A 182 6.18 13.40 -5.24
N LEU A 183 5.60 12.79 -6.27
CA LEU A 183 4.64 13.44 -7.16
C LEU A 183 3.30 13.71 -6.47
N MET A 184 2.60 14.72 -6.96
CA MET A 184 1.19 14.93 -6.70
C MET A 184 0.41 14.68 -7.98
N VAL A 185 -0.54 13.75 -7.91
CA VAL A 185 -1.40 13.34 -9.01
C VAL A 185 -2.81 13.81 -8.74
N ALA A 186 -3.46 14.41 -9.73
CA ALA A 186 -4.85 14.81 -9.65
C ALA A 186 -5.72 14.01 -10.62
N GLN A 187 -7.03 14.02 -10.38
CA GLN A 187 -8.01 13.53 -11.34
C GLN A 187 -8.03 14.45 -12.56
N ASP A 188 -7.93 13.86 -13.74
CA ASP A 188 -7.97 14.56 -15.03
C ASP A 188 -8.36 13.58 -16.14
N LYS A 189 -9.67 13.34 -16.31
CA LYS A 189 -10.28 12.20 -17.05
C LYS A 189 -9.91 10.83 -16.47
N TYR A 190 -8.61 10.56 -16.30
CA TYR A 190 -8.00 9.48 -15.53
C TYR A 190 -7.18 10.10 -14.37
N ALA A 191 -5.86 9.93 -14.38
CA ALA A 191 -4.92 10.51 -13.44
C ALA A 191 -3.81 11.26 -14.18
N ARG A 192 -3.40 12.43 -13.67
CA ARG A 192 -2.30 13.21 -14.25
C ARG A 192 -1.40 13.82 -13.18
N PRO A 193 -0.07 13.80 -13.34
CA PRO A 193 0.84 14.56 -12.50
C PRO A 193 0.53 16.07 -12.59
N ARG A 194 0.41 16.73 -11.43
CA ARG A 194 0.14 18.17 -11.31
C ARG A 194 1.19 18.93 -10.50
N GLY A 195 2.27 18.26 -10.11
CA GLY A 195 3.35 18.85 -9.34
C GLY A 195 4.01 17.83 -8.43
N ILE A 196 4.63 18.36 -7.39
CA ILE A 196 5.22 17.58 -6.30
C ILE A 196 4.37 17.73 -5.03
N ASN A 197 4.40 16.73 -4.15
CA ASN A 197 3.77 16.73 -2.83
C ASN A 197 4.54 17.62 -1.83
N ALA A 198 4.79 18.88 -2.19
CA ALA A 198 5.66 19.77 -1.43
C ALA A 198 5.24 19.91 0.04
N GLU A 199 3.93 19.98 0.30
CA GLU A 199 3.40 20.11 1.66
C GLU A 199 3.63 18.84 2.49
N GLY A 200 3.40 17.66 1.90
CA GLY A 200 3.71 16.39 2.57
C GLY A 200 5.20 16.24 2.87
N LEU A 201 6.07 16.65 1.95
CA LEU A 201 7.53 16.63 2.14
C LEU A 201 7.96 17.55 3.29
N LYS A 202 7.44 18.79 3.35
CA LYS A 202 7.73 19.72 4.46
C LYS A 202 7.34 19.14 5.81
N ARG A 203 6.14 18.54 5.91
CA ARG A 203 5.67 17.90 7.15
C ARG A 203 6.53 16.72 7.59
N ARG A 204 7.29 16.13 6.67
CA ARG A 204 8.23 15.03 6.91
C ARG A 204 9.69 15.50 7.00
N GLY A 205 9.92 16.79 7.21
CA GLY A 205 11.25 17.33 7.49
C GLY A 205 12.17 17.50 6.28
N PHE A 206 11.64 17.47 5.05
CA PHE A 206 12.42 17.81 3.87
C PHE A 206 12.68 19.32 3.87
N ASP A 207 13.95 19.71 3.82
CA ASP A 207 14.35 21.11 3.75
C ASP A 207 14.03 21.75 2.38
N ALA A 208 14.18 23.07 2.31
CA ALA A 208 13.88 23.84 1.11
C ALA A 208 14.78 23.47 -0.09
N GLY A 209 16.03 23.06 0.14
CA GLY A 209 16.98 22.66 -0.89
C GLY A 209 16.58 21.33 -1.54
N ARG A 210 16.24 20.33 -0.72
CA ARG A 210 15.71 19.04 -1.17
C ARG A 210 14.43 19.21 -1.97
N ILE A 211 13.47 19.97 -1.44
CA ILE A 211 12.20 20.25 -2.14
C ILE A 211 12.45 20.98 -3.47
N ALA A 212 13.40 21.92 -3.51
CA ALA A 212 13.77 22.61 -4.74
C ALA A 212 14.39 21.66 -5.78
N ALA A 213 15.26 20.74 -5.37
CA ALA A 213 15.85 19.73 -6.26
C ALA A 213 14.78 18.80 -6.85
N ILE A 214 13.88 18.27 -6.00
CA ILE A 214 12.74 17.44 -6.44
C ILE A 214 11.83 18.21 -7.40
N ARG A 215 11.59 19.50 -7.15
CA ARG A 215 10.81 20.35 -8.05
C ARG A 215 11.48 20.55 -9.40
N ARG A 216 12.81 20.70 -9.45
CA ARG A 216 13.55 20.77 -10.72
C ARG A 216 13.41 19.47 -11.51
N ALA A 217 13.60 18.32 -10.85
CA ALA A 217 13.40 17.01 -11.47
C ALA A 217 11.97 16.83 -12.03
N TYR A 218 10.94 17.26 -11.29
CA TYR A 218 9.57 17.27 -11.81
C TYR A 218 9.41 18.09 -13.09
N ARG A 219 10.00 19.30 -13.13
CA ARG A 219 9.90 20.18 -14.30
C ARG A 219 10.61 19.57 -15.52
N ALA A 220 11.80 19.00 -15.33
CA ALA A 220 12.53 18.28 -16.37
C ALA A 220 11.68 17.14 -16.94
N LEU A 221 11.00 16.38 -16.06
CA LEU A 221 10.27 15.18 -16.47
C LEU A 221 8.90 15.46 -17.11
N TYR A 222 8.21 16.54 -16.72
CA TYR A 222 6.79 16.76 -17.04
C TYR A 222 6.42 18.11 -17.65
N MET A 223 7.27 19.13 -17.54
CA MET A 223 6.94 20.49 -17.96
C MET A 223 7.67 20.93 -19.23
N GLY A 224 8.75 20.24 -19.61
CA GLY A 224 9.46 20.49 -20.86
C GLY A 224 8.91 19.64 -22.02
N ASP A 225 9.24 20.05 -23.24
CA ASP A 225 9.02 19.24 -24.45
C ASP A 225 10.09 18.15 -24.64
N ALA A 226 10.98 17.99 -23.65
CA ALA A 226 12.09 17.07 -23.65
C ALA A 226 11.61 15.61 -23.76
N LYS A 227 12.35 14.82 -24.55
CA LYS A 227 12.15 13.37 -24.57
C LYS A 227 12.53 12.78 -23.21
N LEU A 228 12.01 11.59 -22.91
CA LEU A 228 12.30 10.93 -21.63
C LEU A 228 13.81 10.76 -21.40
N ASP A 229 14.59 10.48 -22.44
CA ASP A 229 16.05 10.32 -22.35
C ASP A 229 16.76 11.62 -21.97
N GLU A 230 16.32 12.75 -22.53
CA GLU A 230 16.83 14.08 -22.21
C GLU A 230 16.49 14.46 -20.76
N ALA A 231 15.25 14.19 -20.33
CA ALA A 231 14.84 14.39 -18.95
C ALA A 231 15.66 13.51 -17.97
N ARG A 232 15.97 12.26 -18.34
CA ARG A 232 16.82 11.37 -17.52
C ARG A 232 18.22 11.94 -17.33
N ALA A 233 18.84 12.46 -18.39
CA ALA A 233 20.15 13.10 -18.29
C ALA A 233 20.14 14.31 -17.33
N GLU A 234 19.10 15.15 -17.38
CA GLU A 234 18.97 16.27 -16.42
C GLU A 234 18.79 15.77 -14.97
N LEU A 235 18.02 14.69 -14.77
CA LEU A 235 17.88 14.06 -13.45
C LEU A 235 19.22 13.49 -12.95
N GLU A 236 20.03 12.89 -13.82
CA GLU A 236 21.37 12.39 -13.50
C GLU A 236 22.30 13.52 -13.04
N GLU A 237 22.27 14.68 -13.71
CA GLU A 237 23.04 15.85 -13.29
C GLU A 237 22.60 16.37 -11.91
N ILE A 238 21.29 16.47 -11.68
CA ILE A 238 20.74 16.92 -10.38
C ILE A 238 21.10 15.91 -9.27
N ALA A 239 21.04 14.61 -9.55
CA ALA A 239 21.44 13.56 -8.62
C ALA A 239 22.95 13.58 -8.35
N GLY A 240 23.77 13.83 -9.38
CA GLY A 240 25.23 13.97 -9.30
C GLY A 240 25.68 15.18 -8.47
N ALA A 241 24.86 16.23 -8.43
CA ALA A 241 25.06 17.39 -7.56
C ALA A 241 24.73 17.14 -6.07
N GLY A 242 24.51 15.88 -5.66
CA GLY A 242 24.34 15.47 -4.26
C GLY A 242 22.89 15.32 -3.79
N SER A 243 21.94 15.12 -4.71
CA SER A 243 20.51 14.94 -4.36
C SER A 243 20.11 13.46 -4.36
N ASP A 244 20.11 12.83 -3.19
CA ASP A 244 19.68 11.43 -3.04
C ASP A 244 18.20 11.22 -3.37
N ASP A 245 17.36 12.23 -3.13
CA ASP A 245 15.93 12.18 -3.50
C ASP A 245 15.75 12.05 -5.01
N VAL A 246 16.54 12.82 -5.78
CA VAL A 246 16.46 12.77 -7.25
C VAL A 246 17.11 11.48 -7.78
N ARG A 247 18.13 10.95 -7.10
CA ARG A 247 18.65 9.61 -7.40
C ARG A 247 17.57 8.54 -7.22
N ALA A 248 16.84 8.57 -6.10
CA ALA A 248 15.74 7.63 -5.86
C ALA A 248 14.62 7.74 -6.92
N MET A 249 14.33 8.96 -7.41
CA MET A 249 13.41 9.16 -8.53
C MET A 249 13.94 8.51 -9.83
N LEU A 250 15.23 8.70 -10.13
CA LEU A 250 15.88 8.11 -11.30
C LEU A 250 15.88 6.57 -11.25
N ASP A 251 16.24 6.00 -10.10
CA ASP A 251 16.26 4.55 -9.88
C ASP A 251 14.87 3.92 -10.06
N PHE A 252 13.84 4.60 -9.55
CA PHE A 252 12.44 4.20 -9.77
C PHE A 252 12.08 4.19 -11.27
N ILE A 253 12.45 5.23 -12.00
CA ILE A 253 12.19 5.35 -13.43
C ILE A 253 12.97 4.30 -14.24
N GLY A 254 14.20 3.99 -13.84
CA GLY A 254 15.07 3.03 -14.51
C GLY A 254 14.67 1.57 -14.32
N SER A 255 14.04 1.25 -13.19
CA SER A 255 13.65 -0.14 -12.81
C SER A 255 12.24 -0.55 -13.26
N GLY A 256 11.52 0.32 -13.98
CA GLY A 256 10.11 0.10 -14.34
C GLY A 256 9.88 -0.65 -15.63
N GLU A 257 8.91 -1.55 -15.61
CA GLU A 257 8.41 -2.25 -16.81
C GLU A 257 7.20 -1.54 -17.44
N ARG A 258 6.45 -0.76 -16.65
CA ARG A 258 5.30 0.01 -17.13
C ARG A 258 5.70 1.43 -17.53
N PRO A 259 4.99 2.04 -18.50
CA PRO A 259 5.15 3.46 -18.80
C PRO A 259 4.87 4.32 -17.57
N LEU A 260 5.62 5.42 -17.45
CA LEU A 260 5.33 6.47 -16.48
C LEU A 260 3.96 7.10 -16.76
N LEU A 261 3.22 7.42 -15.71
CA LEU A 261 2.05 8.28 -15.79
C LEU A 261 2.47 9.67 -16.28
N ARG A 262 1.94 10.12 -17.42
CA ARG A 262 2.23 11.41 -18.07
C ARG A 262 0.95 12.12 -18.50
#